data_AF-A0A5K0XQY2-F1
#
_entry.id   AF-A0A5K0XQY2-F1
#
_cell.length_a   1.000
_cell.length_b   1.000
_cell.length_c   1.000
_cell.angle_alpha   90.00
_cell.angle_beta   90.00
_cell.angle_gamma   90.00
#
_symmetry.space_group_name_H-M   'P 1'
#
loop_
_entity.id
_entity.type
_entity.pdbx_description
1 polymer ?
#
loop_
_entity_poly.entity_id
_entity_poly.type
_entity_poly.pdbx_seq_one_letter_code
_entity_poly.pdbx_strand_id
1 'polypeptide(L)'
;MADTPETRRKALARISSITNHLVPPLVPQVRPSNASKSEGEGDSYHRIHGEVSSAKVIWRVCSDKEGPEFTDIIYEKAVGEGIAK
;
A
#
# COMPACT_ATOMS: atom_id res chain seq x y z
N MET A 1 -22.34 20.37 38.61
CA MET A 1 -22.28 20.18 37.14
C MET A 1 -22.48 18.69 36.88
N ALA A 2 -23.58 18.30 36.22
CA ALA A 2 -23.95 16.88 36.07
C ALA A 2 -23.24 16.24 34.87
N ASP A 3 -22.48 15.17 35.12
CA ASP A 3 -21.80 14.38 34.10
C ASP A 3 -22.81 13.44 33.42
N THR A 4 -23.11 13.70 32.15
CA THR A 4 -24.14 12.97 31.41
C THR A 4 -23.55 11.70 30.75
N PRO A 5 -24.31 10.59 30.68
CA PRO A 5 -23.81 9.31 30.15
C PRO A 5 -23.33 9.38 28.69
N GLU A 6 -23.83 10.37 27.93
CA GLU A 6 -23.40 10.66 26.56
C GLU A 6 -22.00 11.26 26.50
N THR A 7 -21.67 12.14 27.45
CA THR A 7 -20.33 12.73 27.59
C THR A 7 -19.31 11.63 27.88
N ARG A 8 -19.65 10.69 28.78
CA ARG A 8 -18.83 9.52 29.08
C ARG A 8 -18.62 8.62 27.86
N ARG A 9 -19.68 8.31 27.08
CA ARG A 9 -19.54 7.50 25.85
C ARG A 9 -18.64 8.17 24.81
N LYS A 10 -18.80 9.48 24.61
CA LYS A 10 -17.99 10.26 23.67
C LYS A 10 -16.52 10.34 24.11
N ALA A 11 -16.28 10.47 25.41
CA ALA A 11 -14.94 10.42 25.98
C ALA A 11 -14.28 9.03 25.77
N LEU A 12 -15.02 7.94 26.01
CA LEU A 12 -14.53 6.58 25.82
C LEU A 12 -14.19 6.28 24.34
N ALA A 13 -15.02 6.72 23.40
CA ALA A 13 -14.73 6.58 21.97
C ALA A 13 -13.45 7.32 21.55
N ARG A 14 -13.22 8.52 22.11
CA ARG A 14 -11.99 9.30 21.86
C ARG A 14 -10.75 8.63 22.45
N ILE A 15 -10.84 8.13 23.68
CA ILE A 15 -9.73 7.40 24.33
C ILE A 15 -9.40 6.14 23.53
N SER A 16 -10.40 5.38 23.10
CA SER A 16 -10.19 4.17 22.28
C SER A 16 -9.49 4.48 20.94
N SER A 17 -9.82 5.59 20.29
CA SER A 17 -9.18 6.02 19.04
C SER A 17 -7.69 6.34 19.23
N ILE A 18 -7.34 7.04 20.31
CA ILE A 18 -5.95 7.43 20.61
C ILE A 18 -5.12 6.23 21.07
N THR A 19 -5.72 5.27 21.79
CA THR A 19 -4.99 4.12 22.35
C THR A 19 -4.37 3.23 21.26
N ASN A 20 -5.01 3.14 20.09
CA ASN A 20 -4.47 2.40 18.94
C ASN A 20 -3.14 2.96 18.40
N HIS A 21 -2.85 4.23 18.67
CA HIS A 21 -1.62 4.92 18.25
C HIS A 21 -0.57 5.01 19.38
N LEU A 22 -0.94 4.71 20.62
CA LEU A 22 -0.05 4.74 21.79
C LEU A 22 0.64 3.39 22.03
N VAL A 23 0.16 2.32 21.40
CA VAL A 23 0.86 1.03 21.39
C VAL A 23 1.90 1.11 20.27
N PRO A 24 3.21 1.15 20.58
CA PRO A 24 4.24 1.07 19.56
C PRO A 24 3.98 -0.20 18.77
N PRO A 25 3.95 -0.16 17.43
CA PRO A 25 3.84 -1.38 16.66
C PRO A 25 5.00 -2.27 17.10
N LEU A 26 4.70 -3.41 17.71
CA LEU A 26 5.65 -4.52 17.80
C LEU A 26 6.10 -4.71 16.36
N VAL A 27 7.34 -4.31 16.09
CA VAL A 27 8.00 -4.35 14.78
C VAL A 27 7.36 -5.42 13.91
N PRO A 28 6.75 -5.06 12.77
CA PRO A 28 6.35 -6.07 11.81
C PRO A 28 7.65 -6.77 11.40
N GLN A 29 7.90 -7.97 11.91
CA GLN A 29 8.68 -8.91 11.13
C GLN A 29 7.94 -8.96 9.81
N VAL A 30 8.52 -8.35 8.78
CA VAL A 30 8.11 -8.52 7.39
C VAL A 30 8.39 -9.99 7.07
N ARG A 31 7.54 -10.86 7.58
CA ARG A 31 7.35 -12.17 6.99
C ARG A 31 6.70 -11.86 5.65
N PRO A 32 7.20 -12.38 4.53
CA PRO A 32 6.44 -12.33 3.30
C PRO A 32 5.11 -12.99 3.63
N SER A 33 4.06 -12.17 3.74
CA SER A 33 2.71 -12.69 3.81
C SER A 33 2.52 -13.33 2.44
N ASN A 34 2.69 -14.65 2.39
CA ASN A 34 2.12 -15.43 1.33
C ASN A 34 0.63 -15.11 1.40
N ALA A 35 0.18 -14.16 0.57
CA ALA A 35 -1.21 -13.85 0.40
C ALA A 35 -1.83 -15.16 -0.06
N SER A 36 -2.43 -15.88 0.89
CA SER A 36 -3.14 -17.11 0.65
C SER A 36 -4.20 -16.76 -0.37
N LYS A 37 -4.02 -17.25 -1.60
CA LYS A 37 -5.02 -17.15 -2.65
C LYS A 37 -6.30 -17.73 -2.07
N SER A 38 -7.25 -16.87 -1.76
CA SER A 38 -8.61 -17.26 -1.43
C SER A 38 -9.21 -17.80 -2.72
N GLU A 39 -9.01 -19.09 -2.97
CA GLU A 39 -9.76 -19.85 -3.97
C GLU A 39 -11.23 -19.84 -3.53
N GLY A 40 -12.02 -18.88 -4.00
CA GLY A 40 -13.43 -18.81 -3.64
C GLY A 40 -14.22 -17.72 -4.34
N GLU A 41 -13.73 -16.49 -4.35
CA GLU A 41 -14.34 -15.37 -5.07
C GLU A 41 -13.22 -14.38 -5.37
N GLY A 42 -12.95 -14.12 -6.65
CA GLY A 42 -11.93 -13.17 -7.06
C GLY A 42 -12.16 -11.82 -6.37
N ASP A 43 -11.09 -11.18 -5.90
CA ASP A 43 -11.21 -9.90 -5.20
C ASP A 43 -11.88 -8.84 -6.11
N SER A 44 -12.36 -7.76 -5.49
CA SER A 44 -13.02 -6.67 -6.23
C SER A 44 -12.13 -6.05 -7.31
N TYR A 45 -10.80 -6.11 -7.12
CA TYR A 45 -9.82 -5.58 -8.05
C TYR A 45 -9.79 -6.42 -9.33
N HIS A 46 -9.62 -7.74 -9.24
CA HIS A 46 -9.65 -8.65 -10.39
C HIS A 46 -11.03 -8.67 -11.06
N ARG A 47 -12.12 -8.45 -10.31
CA ARG A 47 -13.46 -8.31 -10.90
C ARG A 47 -13.59 -7.07 -11.78
N ILE A 48 -12.98 -5.95 -11.38
CA ILE A 48 -13.06 -4.67 -12.11
C ILE A 48 -12.02 -4.60 -13.24
N HIS A 49 -10.81 -5.11 -12.99
CA HIS A 49 -9.65 -4.95 -13.86
C HIS A 49 -9.30 -6.21 -14.66
N GLY A 50 -9.93 -7.35 -14.35
CA GLY A 50 -9.61 -8.65 -14.94
C GLY A 50 -8.37 -9.28 -14.32
N GLU A 51 -7.88 -10.33 -14.99
CA GLU A 51 -6.64 -11.00 -14.60
C GLU A 51 -5.44 -10.07 -14.79
N VAL A 52 -4.62 -9.95 -13.75
CA VAL A 52 -3.37 -9.19 -13.80
C VAL A 52 -2.19 -10.16 -13.88
N SER A 53 -1.33 -9.93 -14.87
CA SER A 53 -0.14 -10.76 -15.07
C SER A 53 0.75 -10.73 -13.83
N SER A 54 1.06 -11.92 -13.30
CA SER A 54 2.07 -12.10 -12.25
C SER A 54 3.49 -12.22 -12.83
N ALA A 55 3.65 -12.09 -14.14
CA ALA A 55 4.96 -12.14 -14.79
C ALA A 55 5.83 -10.97 -14.33
N LYS A 56 7.13 -11.21 -14.22
CA LYS A 56 8.07 -10.15 -13.86
C LYS A 56 8.11 -9.11 -14.97
N VAL A 57 7.87 -7.85 -14.62
CA VAL A 57 7.99 -6.71 -15.54
C VAL A 57 9.43 -6.55 -16.00
N ILE A 58 9.62 -6.34 -17.31
CA ILE A 58 10.91 -6.01 -17.91
C ILE A 58 11.01 -4.49 -17.98
N TRP A 59 12.02 -3.93 -17.31
CA TRP A 59 12.28 -2.50 -17.25
C TRP A 59 13.40 -2.12 -18.23
N ARG A 60 13.24 -1.00 -18.91
CA ARG A 60 14.25 -0.39 -19.78
C ARG A 60 14.66 0.95 -19.20
N VAL A 61 15.96 1.14 -19.01
CA VAL A 61 16.53 2.45 -18.64
C VAL A 61 16.22 3.47 -19.72
N CYS A 62 15.58 4.55 -19.32
CA CYS A 62 15.31 5.70 -20.16
C CYS A 62 16.39 6.73 -19.86
N SER A 63 17.44 6.72 -20.66
CA SER A 63 18.46 7.75 -20.65
C SER A 63 18.42 8.48 -21.98
N ASP A 64 18.15 9.78 -21.89
CA ASP A 64 18.26 10.75 -22.94
C ASP A 64 19.76 10.89 -23.22
N LYS A 65 20.26 10.10 -24.19
CA LYS A 65 21.68 10.10 -24.61
C LYS A 65 22.21 11.46 -25.09
N GLU A 66 21.34 12.46 -25.13
CA GLU A 66 21.58 13.83 -25.53
C GLU A 66 21.71 14.79 -24.33
N GLY A 67 21.50 14.30 -23.10
CA GLY A 67 21.54 15.09 -21.86
C GLY A 67 22.43 14.50 -20.76
N PRO A 68 22.58 15.21 -19.62
CA PRO A 68 23.30 14.71 -18.45
C PRO A 68 22.59 13.49 -17.87
N GLU A 69 23.36 12.49 -17.43
CA GLU A 69 22.80 11.35 -16.70
C GLU A 69 22.18 11.79 -15.38
N PHE A 70 21.06 11.15 -15.01
CA PHE A 70 20.45 11.36 -13.70
C PHE A 70 21.34 10.76 -12.61
N THR A 71 21.74 11.58 -11.63
CA THR A 71 22.57 11.12 -10.51
C THR A 71 21.75 10.69 -9.30
N ASP A 72 20.57 11.30 -9.13
CA ASP A 72 19.78 11.17 -7.89
C ASP A 72 18.50 10.35 -8.09
N ILE A 73 18.16 10.03 -9.34
CA ILE A 73 16.97 9.26 -9.69
C ILE A 73 17.29 8.17 -10.71
N ILE A 74 16.51 7.10 -10.67
CA ILE A 74 16.52 6.05 -11.68
C ILE A 74 15.23 6.19 -12.46
N TYR A 75 15.31 6.36 -13.77
CA TYR A 75 14.15 6.42 -14.64
C TYR A 75 14.10 5.21 -15.57
N GLU A 76 13.07 4.38 -15.38
CA GLU A 76 12.87 3.16 -16.17
C GLU A 76 11.44 3.04 -16.66
N LYS A 77 11.27 2.66 -17.94
CA LYS A 77 9.97 2.37 -18.54
C LYS A 77 9.77 0.87 -18.68
N ALA A 78 8.58 0.38 -18.31
CA ALA A 78 8.19 -0.99 -18.57
C ALA A 78 8.03 -1.25 -20.08
N VAL A 79 8.59 -2.36 -20.55
CA VAL A 79 8.51 -2.77 -21.96
C VAL A 79 7.12 -3.35 -22.25
N GLY A 80 6.45 -2.80 -23.26
CA GLY A 80 5.09 -3.24 -23.66
C GLY A 80 3.97 -2.67 -22.80
N GLU A 81 4.29 -1.96 -21.71
CA GLU A 81 3.32 -1.46 -20.72
C GLU A 81 3.32 0.09 -20.67
N GLY A 82 2.25 0.65 -20.11
CA GLY A 82 2.07 2.09 -19.89
C GLY A 82 2.66 2.62 -18.57
N ILE A 83 3.64 1.93 -17.99
CA ILE A 83 4.12 2.16 -16.62
C ILE A 83 5.59 2.63 -16.65
N ALA A 84 5.93 3.57 -15.75
CA ALA A 84 7.29 4.02 -15.50
C ALA A 84 7.56 4.13 -13.99
N LYS A 85 8.83 4.09 -13.60
CA LYS A 85 9.29 4.33 -12.23
C LYS A 85 10.56 5.17 -12.22
#